data_AF-A0AAD2JIQ7-F1
#
_entry.id   AF-A0AAD2JIQ7-F1
#
_cell.length_a   1.000
_cell.length_b   1.000
_cell.length_c   1.000
_cell.angle_alpha   90.00
_cell.angle_beta   90.00
_cell.angle_gamma   90.00
#
_symmetry.space_group_name_H-M   'P 1'
#
loop_
_entity.id
_entity.type
_entity.pdbx_description
1 polymer ?
#
loop_
_entity_poly.entity_id
_entity_poly.type
_entity_poly.pdbx_seq_one_letter_code
_entity_poly.pdbx_strand_id
1 'polypeptide(L)'
;MPYLKDGTEEEKKEFLDLCIYRKGAYDSTDDVASVFEELKEKEAKLGEGGKVNRLFYFAIPPTVFVPMGKSIKEAVIDRAGESVGWSPLIVEKPFGKDSESFQELLSDMKALYSEDYIYCIDHFLGKEMVQNLLILQFSNAIFEPLWNRNHVKSVTITFKENFGTKGRGGYFDSYGIIRDVIQNHLLQVMSLVAMEPPVKVTGEGSANYIHDCVLGQYLAAPDGSKVAYTEDDTVPDDSVTPTFATIVL
;
A
#
# COMPACT_ATOMS: atom_id res chain seq x y z
N MET A 1 16.32 4.35 1.59
CA MET A 1 16.91 5.02 0.41
C MET A 1 18.24 4.36 0.05
N PRO A 2 18.25 3.40 -0.90
CA PRO A 2 19.48 2.76 -1.36
C PRO A 2 20.44 3.71 -2.10
N TYR A 3 19.92 4.80 -2.67
CA TYR A 3 20.65 5.68 -3.60
C TYR A 3 21.66 6.65 -2.96
N LEU A 4 21.64 6.86 -1.65
CA LEU A 4 22.57 7.78 -0.95
C LEU A 4 23.50 7.07 0.04
N LYS A 5 23.41 5.73 0.13
CA LYS A 5 24.19 4.96 1.10
C LYS A 5 25.70 5.05 0.83
N ASP A 6 26.06 5.17 -0.43
CA ASP A 6 27.44 5.29 -0.92
C ASP A 6 27.76 6.69 -1.49
N GLY A 7 26.87 7.67 -1.29
CA GLY A 7 27.05 9.05 -1.77
C GLY A 7 28.05 9.84 -0.93
N THR A 8 28.61 10.90 -1.51
CA THR A 8 29.53 11.82 -0.81
C THR A 8 28.80 12.63 0.26
N GLU A 9 29.55 13.24 1.18
CA GLU A 9 28.95 14.13 2.19
C GLU A 9 28.33 15.37 1.55
N GLU A 10 28.88 15.85 0.43
CA GLU A 10 28.30 16.92 -0.37
C GLU A 10 26.94 16.50 -0.97
N GLU A 11 26.83 15.32 -1.58
CA GLU A 11 25.57 14.83 -2.14
C GLU A 11 24.49 14.63 -1.06
N LYS A 12 24.88 14.12 0.11
CA LYS A 12 23.96 13.99 1.26
C LYS A 12 23.49 15.36 1.74
N LYS A 13 24.39 16.34 1.80
CA LYS A 13 24.05 17.70 2.21
C LYS A 13 23.10 18.35 1.21
N GLU A 14 23.39 18.25 -0.09
CA GLU A 14 22.50 18.74 -1.15
C GLU A 14 21.11 18.13 -1.04
N PHE A 15 21.01 16.81 -0.80
CA PHE A 15 19.72 16.15 -0.59
C PHE A 15 18.98 16.68 0.65
N LEU A 16 19.67 16.82 1.78
CA LEU A 16 19.07 17.31 3.01
C LEU A 16 18.61 18.77 2.91
N ASP A 17 19.31 19.61 2.13
CA ASP A 17 18.92 20.99 1.87
C ASP A 17 17.60 21.11 1.05
N LEU A 18 17.21 20.02 0.37
CA LEU A 18 15.89 19.89 -0.28
C LEU A 18 14.78 19.53 0.71
N CYS A 19 15.10 18.88 1.83
CA CYS A 19 14.11 18.44 2.82
C CYS A 19 13.67 19.61 3.72
N ILE A 20 12.37 19.84 3.79
CA ILE A 20 11.75 20.79 4.72
C ILE A 20 10.79 20.02 5.63
N TYR A 21 10.80 20.35 6.92
CA TYR A 21 9.86 19.81 7.89
C TYR A 21 9.00 20.93 8.47
N ARG A 22 7.69 20.68 8.55
CA ARG A 22 6.72 21.56 9.19
C ARG A 22 5.77 20.75 10.05
N LYS A 23 5.38 21.34 11.18
CA LYS A 23 4.36 20.79 12.07
C LYS A 23 3.02 21.41 11.69
N GLY A 24 1.97 20.59 11.57
CA GLY A 24 0.60 21.02 11.27
C GLY A 24 -0.38 19.90 11.56
N ALA A 25 -1.67 20.24 11.57
CA ALA A 25 -2.76 19.28 11.68
C ALA A 25 -3.22 18.78 10.29
N TYR A 26 -3.72 17.55 10.21
CA TYR A 26 -4.16 16.93 8.94
C TYR A 26 -5.46 17.53 8.40
N ASP A 27 -6.30 18.08 9.28
CA ASP A 27 -7.60 18.69 8.99
C ASP A 27 -7.54 20.23 8.92
N SER A 28 -6.33 20.81 8.90
CA SER A 28 -6.12 22.25 8.82
C SER A 28 -5.68 22.67 7.41
N THR A 29 -6.61 23.21 6.64
CA THR A 29 -6.34 23.80 5.32
C THR A 29 -5.29 24.92 5.40
N ASP A 30 -5.25 25.68 6.49
CA ASP A 30 -4.29 26.77 6.68
C ASP A 30 -2.88 26.26 6.98
N ASP A 31 -2.74 25.21 7.81
CA ASP A 31 -1.45 24.59 8.06
C ASP A 31 -0.89 24.01 6.76
N VAL A 32 -1.73 23.29 6.01
CA VAL A 32 -1.39 22.75 4.70
C VAL A 32 -0.96 23.89 3.76
N ALA A 33 -1.78 24.94 3.60
CA ALA A 33 -1.48 26.09 2.76
C ALA A 33 -0.15 26.77 3.10
N SER A 34 0.18 26.91 4.39
CA SER A 34 1.43 27.53 4.83
C SER A 34 2.67 26.78 4.31
N VAL A 35 2.61 25.44 4.24
CA VAL A 35 3.69 24.63 3.67
C VAL A 35 3.84 24.91 2.18
N PHE A 36 2.73 25.05 1.44
CA PHE A 36 2.79 25.31 0.00
C PHE A 36 3.25 26.71 -0.34
N GLU A 37 2.87 27.73 0.42
CA GLU A 37 3.38 29.08 0.20
C GLU A 37 4.91 29.12 0.35
N GLU A 38 5.48 28.39 1.31
CA GLU A 38 6.94 28.26 1.44
C GLU A 38 7.55 27.48 0.27
N LEU A 39 6.89 26.40 -0.18
CA LEU A 39 7.37 25.63 -1.32
C LEU A 39 7.36 26.46 -2.61
N LYS A 40 6.42 27.38 -2.81
CA LYS A 40 6.34 28.23 -4.02
C LYS A 40 7.64 28.99 -4.30
N GLU A 41 8.33 29.47 -3.27
CA GLU A 41 9.62 30.17 -3.46
C GLU A 41 10.71 29.24 -3.98
N LYS A 42 10.69 27.97 -3.58
CA LYS A 42 11.62 26.95 -4.08
C LYS A 42 11.22 26.46 -5.47
N GLU A 43 9.94 26.22 -5.68
CA GLU A 43 9.35 25.85 -6.97
C GLU A 43 9.67 26.90 -8.05
N ALA A 44 9.54 28.20 -7.73
CA ALA A 44 9.87 29.29 -8.64
C ALA A 44 11.35 29.33 -9.08
N LYS A 45 12.26 28.78 -8.25
CA LYS A 45 13.70 28.71 -8.54
C LYS A 45 14.09 27.47 -9.38
N LEU A 46 13.21 26.46 -9.44
CA LEU A 46 13.50 25.19 -10.13
C LEU A 46 13.25 25.21 -11.65
N GLY A 47 12.66 26.29 -12.20
CA GLY A 47 12.74 26.61 -13.62
C GLY A 47 11.42 26.93 -14.33
N GLU A 48 11.46 28.05 -15.06
CA GLU A 48 10.71 28.42 -16.28
C GLU A 48 9.18 28.24 -16.31
N GLY A 49 8.43 29.13 -15.67
CA GLY A 49 7.06 29.51 -16.09
C GLY A 49 6.04 28.38 -16.30
N GLY A 50 6.31 27.19 -15.76
CA GLY A 50 5.62 25.95 -16.08
C GLY A 50 5.01 25.29 -14.85
N LYS A 51 4.00 24.46 -15.09
CA LYS A 51 3.24 23.74 -14.07
C LYS A 51 4.16 22.84 -13.25
N VAL A 52 4.07 22.92 -11.92
CA VAL A 52 4.85 22.08 -11.01
C VAL A 52 4.03 20.84 -10.62
N ASN A 53 4.63 19.66 -10.81
CA ASN A 53 4.05 18.41 -10.35
C ASN A 53 4.31 18.22 -8.86
N ARG A 54 3.31 17.74 -8.12
CA ARG A 54 3.40 17.58 -6.65
C ARG A 54 2.90 16.22 -6.23
N LEU A 55 3.76 15.41 -5.62
CA LEU A 55 3.38 14.08 -5.14
C LEU A 55 3.12 14.13 -3.63
N PHE A 56 1.95 13.65 -3.22
CA PHE A 56 1.56 13.61 -1.81
C PHE A 56 1.61 12.17 -1.30
N TYR A 57 2.52 11.87 -0.36
CA TYR A 57 2.64 10.54 0.22
C TYR A 57 1.97 10.48 1.58
N PHE A 58 0.91 9.67 1.71
CA PHE A 58 0.13 9.51 2.93
C PHE A 58 0.75 8.43 3.82
N ALA A 59 1.86 8.77 4.47
CA ALA A 59 2.44 7.98 5.56
C ALA A 59 1.74 8.28 6.90
N ILE A 60 0.40 8.23 6.89
CA ILE A 60 -0.47 8.67 7.99
C ILE A 60 -1.55 7.60 8.28
N PRO A 61 -2.23 7.64 9.44
CA PRO A 61 -3.32 6.71 9.71
C PRO A 61 -4.50 6.84 8.71
N PRO A 62 -5.26 5.77 8.42
CA PRO A 62 -6.37 5.80 7.47
C PRO A 62 -7.48 6.78 7.87
N THR A 63 -7.68 6.98 9.17
CA THR A 63 -8.71 7.88 9.73
C THR A 63 -8.52 9.33 9.31
N VAL A 64 -7.33 9.71 8.88
CA VAL A 64 -7.01 11.07 8.45
C VAL A 64 -6.78 11.19 6.94
N PHE A 65 -7.01 10.14 6.15
CA PHE A 65 -6.89 10.20 4.69
C PHE A 65 -7.85 11.21 4.08
N VAL A 66 -9.14 11.13 4.42
CA VAL A 66 -10.17 12.03 3.89
C VAL A 66 -9.95 13.47 4.38
N PRO A 67 -9.72 13.73 5.69
CA PRO A 67 -9.36 15.07 6.17
C PRO A 67 -8.13 15.67 5.46
N MET A 68 -7.03 14.91 5.35
CA MET A 68 -5.81 15.39 4.69
C MET A 68 -6.02 15.65 3.20
N GLY A 69 -6.71 14.74 2.50
CA GLY A 69 -7.07 14.92 1.09
C GLY A 69 -7.93 16.17 0.87
N LYS A 70 -8.91 16.42 1.75
CA LYS A 70 -9.71 17.64 1.68
C LYS A 70 -8.87 18.89 1.91
N SER A 71 -8.03 18.90 2.95
CA SER A 71 -7.13 20.03 3.25
C SER A 71 -6.19 20.32 2.07
N ILE A 72 -5.60 19.28 1.44
CA ILE A 72 -4.74 19.44 0.26
C ILE A 72 -5.53 20.00 -0.93
N LYS A 73 -6.71 19.44 -1.23
CA LYS A 73 -7.54 19.90 -2.34
C LYS A 73 -7.86 21.40 -2.19
N GLU A 74 -8.35 21.80 -1.02
CA GLU A 74 -8.72 23.19 -0.74
C GLU A 74 -7.51 24.14 -0.68
N ALA A 75 -6.39 23.71 -0.08
CA ALA A 75 -5.23 24.57 0.10
C ALA A 75 -4.38 24.72 -1.16
N VAL A 76 -4.36 23.69 -2.01
CA VAL A 76 -3.35 23.53 -3.07
C VAL A 76 -3.98 23.48 -4.43
N ILE A 77 -4.99 22.63 -4.63
CA ILE A 77 -5.53 22.34 -5.95
C ILE A 77 -6.51 23.45 -6.36
N ASP A 78 -7.49 23.71 -5.50
CA ASP A 78 -8.56 24.67 -5.78
C ASP A 78 -8.06 26.12 -5.72
N ARG A 79 -7.08 26.42 -4.86
CA ARG A 79 -6.48 27.76 -4.72
C ARG A 79 -5.44 28.11 -5.78
N ALA A 80 -4.82 27.13 -6.43
CA ALA A 80 -3.73 27.39 -7.38
C ALA A 80 -4.19 27.48 -8.86
N GLY A 81 -5.48 27.28 -9.15
CA GLY A 81 -6.03 27.40 -10.51
C GLY A 81 -5.32 26.49 -11.53
N GLU A 82 -5.13 26.97 -12.76
CA GLU A 82 -4.53 26.19 -13.87
C GLU A 82 -3.02 25.90 -13.73
N SER A 83 -2.36 26.43 -12.68
CA SER A 83 -0.92 26.35 -12.48
C SER A 83 -0.42 25.06 -11.82
N VAL A 84 -1.33 24.21 -11.33
CA VAL A 84 -0.98 22.92 -10.74
C VAL A 84 -0.68 21.91 -11.84
N GLY A 85 0.48 21.24 -11.74
CA GLY A 85 0.83 20.10 -12.57
C GLY A 85 0.10 18.83 -12.16
N TRP A 86 0.65 17.68 -12.53
CA TRP A 86 0.15 16.40 -12.08
C TRP A 86 0.38 16.23 -10.57
N SER A 87 -0.68 15.93 -9.83
CA SER A 87 -0.66 15.92 -8.36
C SER A 87 -1.30 14.68 -7.71
N PRO A 88 -0.66 13.52 -7.78
CA PRO A 88 -1.21 12.28 -7.24
C PRO A 88 -1.10 12.19 -5.72
N LEU A 89 -2.06 11.50 -5.12
CA LEU A 89 -2.01 10.98 -3.76
C LEU A 89 -1.51 9.54 -3.78
N ILE A 90 -0.40 9.27 -3.09
CA ILE A 90 0.05 7.92 -2.77
C ILE A 90 -0.50 7.54 -1.41
N VAL A 91 -1.33 6.50 -1.34
CA VAL A 91 -2.00 6.05 -0.13
C VAL A 91 -1.56 4.63 0.25
N GLU A 92 -1.28 4.44 1.53
CA GLU A 92 -0.83 3.15 2.09
C GLU A 92 -1.98 2.38 2.74
N LYS A 93 -1.83 1.05 2.84
CA LYS A 93 -2.77 0.19 3.57
C LYS A 93 -2.77 0.55 5.07
N PRO A 94 -3.88 0.31 5.81
CA PRO A 94 -5.09 -0.42 5.41
C PRO A 94 -6.17 0.44 4.72
N PHE A 95 -6.82 -0.14 3.69
CA PHE A 95 -7.93 0.47 2.96
C PHE A 95 -9.28 -0.02 3.52
N GLY A 96 -9.58 0.35 4.76
CA GLY A 96 -10.71 -0.23 5.49
C GLY A 96 -10.42 -1.64 6.05
N LYS A 97 -11.43 -2.24 6.66
CA LYS A 97 -11.35 -3.55 7.34
C LYS A 97 -12.26 -4.62 6.72
N ASP A 98 -13.15 -4.22 5.83
CA ASP A 98 -14.14 -5.05 5.15
C ASP A 98 -14.62 -4.32 3.88
N SER A 99 -15.48 -4.98 3.11
CA SER A 99 -15.99 -4.41 1.85
C SER A 99 -16.77 -3.11 2.06
N GLU A 100 -17.52 -2.98 3.16
CA GLU A 100 -18.35 -1.81 3.42
C GLU A 100 -17.49 -0.59 3.77
N SER A 101 -16.57 -0.75 4.74
CA SER A 101 -15.63 0.32 5.12
C SER A 101 -14.66 0.70 3.99
N PHE A 102 -14.29 -0.24 3.12
CA PHE A 102 -13.52 0.08 1.92
C PHE A 102 -14.35 0.91 0.92
N GLN A 103 -15.61 0.52 0.68
CA GLN A 103 -16.50 1.26 -0.22
C GLN A 103 -16.78 2.68 0.28
N GLU A 104 -16.96 2.86 1.59
CA GLU A 104 -17.10 4.17 2.22
C GLU A 104 -15.85 5.04 1.98
N LEU A 105 -14.67 4.52 2.34
CA LEU A 105 -13.40 5.23 2.12
C LEU A 105 -13.18 5.56 0.63
N LEU A 106 -13.47 4.61 -0.27
CA LEU A 106 -13.34 4.80 -1.71
C LEU A 106 -14.29 5.88 -2.21
N SER A 107 -15.54 5.88 -1.76
CA SER A 107 -16.55 6.88 -2.12
C SER A 107 -16.11 8.27 -1.68
N ASP A 108 -15.65 8.42 -0.44
CA ASP A 108 -15.20 9.70 0.10
C ASP A 108 -13.96 10.22 -0.64
N MET A 109 -13.01 9.34 -0.94
CA MET A 109 -11.82 9.71 -1.71
C MET A 109 -12.17 10.06 -3.17
N LYS A 110 -13.08 9.32 -3.81
CA LYS A 110 -13.57 9.60 -5.18
C LYS A 110 -14.36 10.90 -5.28
N ALA A 111 -15.01 11.34 -4.21
CA ALA A 111 -15.65 12.65 -4.15
C ALA A 111 -14.62 13.80 -4.16
N LEU A 112 -13.40 13.55 -3.71
CA LEU A 112 -12.31 14.53 -3.66
C LEU A 112 -11.42 14.48 -4.91
N TYR A 113 -11.02 13.29 -5.36
CA TYR A 113 -10.04 13.09 -6.43
C TYR A 113 -10.57 12.11 -7.46
N SER A 114 -10.25 12.31 -8.75
CA SER A 114 -10.45 11.26 -9.75
C SER A 114 -9.47 10.12 -9.52
N GLU A 115 -9.88 8.92 -9.93
CA GLU A 115 -9.13 7.67 -9.70
C GLU A 115 -7.70 7.70 -10.26
N ASP A 116 -7.49 8.40 -11.38
CA ASP A 116 -6.16 8.60 -12.01
C ASP A 116 -5.15 9.34 -11.12
N TYR A 117 -5.59 9.99 -10.04
CA TYR A 117 -4.74 10.69 -9.07
C TYR A 117 -4.60 9.94 -7.75
N ILE A 118 -5.21 8.76 -7.58
CA ILE A 118 -5.11 7.98 -6.35
C ILE A 118 -4.28 6.71 -6.63
N TYR A 119 -3.10 6.65 -6.03
CA TYR A 119 -2.16 5.54 -6.14
C TYR A 119 -2.16 4.74 -4.83
N CYS A 120 -2.92 3.64 -4.81
CA CYS A 120 -2.94 2.71 -3.69
C CYS A 120 -1.70 1.81 -3.73
N ILE A 121 -0.89 1.85 -2.67
CA ILE A 121 0.33 1.05 -2.57
C ILE A 121 0.02 -0.35 -2.07
N ASP A 122 0.44 -1.33 -2.87
CA ASP A 122 0.83 -2.65 -2.41
C ASP A 122 2.30 -2.87 -2.75
N HIS A 123 3.16 -2.87 -1.74
CA HIS A 123 4.61 -2.96 -1.94
C HIS A 123 5.07 -4.32 -2.52
N PHE A 124 4.23 -5.36 -2.54
CA PHE A 124 4.57 -6.63 -3.21
C PHE A 124 4.62 -6.47 -4.72
N LEU A 125 3.79 -5.61 -5.30
CA LEU A 125 3.81 -5.30 -6.73
C LEU A 125 5.11 -4.60 -7.17
N GLY A 126 5.83 -3.99 -6.22
CA GLY A 126 7.15 -3.40 -6.45
C GLY A 126 8.31 -4.39 -6.38
N LYS A 127 8.08 -5.66 -6.02
CA LYS A 127 9.14 -6.67 -5.94
C LYS A 127 9.47 -7.19 -7.34
N GLU A 128 10.75 -7.22 -7.66
CA GLU A 128 11.26 -7.64 -8.97
C GLU A 128 10.71 -9.00 -9.42
N MET A 129 10.70 -9.99 -8.54
CA MET A 129 10.18 -11.33 -8.87
C MET A 129 8.66 -11.36 -9.13
N VAL A 130 7.91 -10.45 -8.51
CA VAL A 130 6.46 -10.32 -8.74
C VAL A 130 6.21 -9.66 -10.10
N GLN A 131 6.98 -8.61 -10.45
CA GLN A 131 6.92 -7.97 -11.76
C GLN A 131 7.31 -8.93 -12.90
N ASN A 132 8.28 -9.82 -12.64
CA ASN A 132 8.72 -10.83 -13.60
C ASN A 132 7.66 -11.89 -13.94
N LEU A 133 6.57 -12.03 -13.17
CA LEU A 133 5.49 -12.97 -13.49
C LEU A 133 4.85 -12.67 -14.85
N LEU A 134 4.63 -11.39 -15.17
CA LEU A 134 4.04 -10.99 -16.45
C LEU A 134 4.95 -11.35 -17.63
N ILE A 135 6.26 -11.11 -17.48
CA ILE A 135 7.26 -11.47 -18.49
C ILE A 135 7.32 -12.99 -18.67
N LEU A 136 7.30 -13.74 -17.56
CA LEU A 136 7.33 -15.19 -17.57
C LEU A 136 6.12 -15.78 -18.31
N GLN A 137 4.93 -15.26 -18.04
CA GLN A 137 3.68 -15.75 -18.60
C GLN A 137 3.51 -15.39 -20.09
N PHE A 138 3.77 -14.13 -20.46
CA PHE A 138 3.35 -13.61 -21.78
C PHE A 138 4.48 -13.40 -22.78
N SER A 139 5.74 -13.37 -22.35
CA SER A 139 6.89 -13.17 -23.25
C SER A 139 7.59 -14.47 -23.64
N ASN A 140 7.05 -15.63 -23.26
CA ASN A 140 7.65 -16.94 -23.48
C ASN A 140 6.68 -17.92 -24.16
N ALA A 141 6.94 -18.23 -25.43
CA ALA A 141 6.13 -19.17 -26.22
C ALA A 141 6.08 -20.60 -25.65
N ILE A 142 6.99 -20.95 -24.73
CA ILE A 142 6.99 -22.24 -24.03
C ILE A 142 5.98 -22.25 -22.88
N PHE A 143 5.87 -21.15 -22.12
CA PHE A 143 5.04 -21.09 -20.92
C PHE A 143 3.58 -20.81 -21.23
N GLU A 144 3.30 -19.92 -22.18
CA GLU A 144 1.93 -19.56 -22.59
C GLU A 144 1.00 -20.77 -22.84
N PRO A 145 1.36 -21.78 -23.67
CA PRO A 145 0.48 -22.92 -23.93
C PRO A 145 0.34 -23.89 -22.74
N LEU A 146 1.26 -23.83 -21.77
CA LEU A 146 1.24 -24.66 -20.56
C LEU A 146 0.50 -23.99 -19.40
N TRP A 147 0.20 -22.69 -19.49
CA TRP A 147 -0.38 -21.92 -18.39
C TRP A 147 -1.91 -22.03 -18.34
N ASN A 148 -2.43 -23.25 -18.24
CA ASN A 148 -3.87 -23.54 -18.17
C ASN A 148 -4.19 -24.83 -17.42
N ARG A 149 -5.48 -25.03 -17.13
CA ARG A 149 -6.01 -26.18 -16.38
C ARG A 149 -5.71 -27.57 -16.96
N ASN A 150 -5.30 -27.68 -18.22
CA ASN A 150 -4.95 -28.97 -18.83
C ASN A 150 -3.54 -29.41 -18.46
N HIS A 151 -2.68 -28.48 -18.02
CA HIS A 151 -1.27 -28.73 -17.72
C HIS A 151 -0.91 -28.38 -16.27
N VAL A 152 -1.63 -27.44 -15.65
CA VAL A 152 -1.43 -27.03 -14.26
C VAL A 152 -2.43 -27.74 -13.36
N LYS A 153 -1.91 -28.57 -12.44
CA LYS A 153 -2.74 -29.26 -11.43
C LYS A 153 -3.19 -28.33 -10.31
N SER A 154 -2.29 -27.49 -9.81
CA SER A 154 -2.54 -26.56 -8.71
C SER A 154 -1.47 -25.48 -8.65
N VAL A 155 -1.82 -24.30 -8.14
CA VAL A 155 -0.90 -23.21 -7.82
C VAL A 155 -0.86 -23.04 -6.30
N THR A 156 0.32 -22.86 -5.73
CA THR A 156 0.49 -22.60 -4.30
C THR A 156 1.29 -21.32 -4.11
N ILE A 157 0.68 -20.33 -3.47
CA ILE A 157 1.31 -19.07 -3.11
C ILE A 157 1.59 -19.13 -1.61
N THR A 158 2.84 -18.91 -1.21
CA THR A 158 3.28 -19.06 0.18
C THR A 158 3.93 -17.78 0.67
N PHE A 159 3.48 -17.31 1.83
CA PHE A 159 4.15 -16.27 2.60
C PHE A 159 4.48 -16.83 3.99
N LYS A 160 5.73 -16.67 4.41
CA LYS A 160 6.23 -17.15 5.70
C LYS A 160 7.14 -16.10 6.30
N GLU A 161 6.94 -15.84 7.58
CA GLU A 161 7.83 -15.03 8.39
C GLU A 161 8.38 -15.91 9.53
N ASN A 162 9.65 -15.70 9.86
CA ASN A 162 10.32 -16.44 10.93
C ASN A 162 10.26 -15.70 12.28
N PHE A 163 9.44 -14.64 12.38
CA PHE A 163 9.25 -13.85 13.58
C PHE A 163 7.75 -13.70 13.90
N GLY A 164 7.42 -13.45 15.17
CA GLY A 164 6.04 -13.14 15.61
C GLY A 164 5.73 -11.64 15.51
N THR A 165 4.74 -11.15 16.25
CA THR A 165 4.27 -9.75 16.18
C THR A 165 5.24 -8.70 16.73
N LYS A 166 6.32 -9.10 17.43
CA LYS A 166 7.38 -8.22 17.97
C LYS A 166 6.84 -6.97 18.70
N GLY A 167 5.84 -7.13 19.57
CA GLY A 167 5.24 -6.03 20.34
C GLY A 167 4.26 -5.16 19.54
N ARG A 168 3.92 -5.57 18.31
CA ARG A 168 2.80 -5.01 17.53
C ARG A 168 1.55 -5.88 17.61
N GLY A 169 1.48 -6.76 18.62
CA GLY A 169 0.39 -7.72 18.81
C GLY A 169 -0.98 -7.06 18.81
N GLY A 170 -1.20 -6.02 19.63
CA GLY A 170 -2.48 -5.33 19.71
C GLY A 170 -2.93 -4.65 18.42
N TYR A 171 -2.00 -4.14 17.60
CA TYR A 171 -2.34 -3.65 16.26
C TYR A 171 -2.71 -4.81 15.34
N PHE A 172 -1.90 -5.86 15.30
CA PHE A 172 -2.17 -7.05 14.47
C PHE A 172 -3.49 -7.72 14.85
N ASP A 173 -3.86 -7.71 16.13
CA ASP A 173 -5.06 -8.34 16.67
C ASP A 173 -6.35 -7.80 16.04
N SER A 174 -6.36 -6.51 15.72
CA SER A 174 -7.50 -5.86 15.09
C SER A 174 -7.70 -6.25 13.61
N TYR A 175 -6.69 -6.84 12.95
CA TYR A 175 -6.69 -7.13 11.52
C TYR A 175 -6.58 -8.63 11.21
N GLY A 176 -5.64 -9.32 11.86
CA GLY A 176 -5.27 -10.71 11.61
C GLY A 176 -4.58 -10.94 10.26
N ILE A 177 -4.04 -12.16 10.08
CA ILE A 177 -3.21 -12.50 8.91
C ILE A 177 -3.93 -12.35 7.56
N ILE A 178 -5.26 -12.55 7.55
CA ILE A 178 -6.05 -12.48 6.32
C ILE A 178 -6.04 -11.05 5.77
N ARG A 179 -6.29 -10.04 6.60
CA ARG A 179 -6.29 -8.64 6.18
C ARG A 179 -4.87 -8.10 6.00
N ASP A 180 -3.95 -8.54 6.85
CA ASP A 180 -2.59 -8.02 6.81
C ASP A 180 -1.84 -8.43 5.54
N VAL A 181 -2.00 -9.69 5.09
CA VAL A 181 -1.19 -10.26 4.00
C VAL A 181 -2.01 -10.91 2.89
N ILE A 182 -3.06 -11.68 3.22
CA ILE A 182 -3.74 -12.50 2.19
C ILE A 182 -4.58 -11.63 1.26
N GLN A 183 -5.41 -10.73 1.81
CA GLN A 183 -6.33 -9.88 1.08
C GLN A 183 -5.62 -8.91 0.12
N ASN A 184 -4.41 -8.48 0.47
CA ASN A 184 -3.60 -7.58 -0.35
C ASN A 184 -2.54 -8.38 -1.14
N HIS A 185 -1.41 -8.67 -0.54
CA HIS A 185 -0.20 -9.17 -1.19
C HIS A 185 -0.43 -10.47 -1.95
N LEU A 186 -1.05 -11.47 -1.31
CA LEU A 186 -1.21 -12.78 -1.96
C LEU A 186 -2.30 -12.75 -3.03
N LEU A 187 -3.37 -11.97 -2.81
CA LEU A 187 -4.42 -11.80 -3.81
C LEU A 187 -3.91 -11.05 -5.04
N GLN A 188 -3.05 -10.05 -4.87
CA GLN A 188 -2.37 -9.37 -5.97
C GLN A 188 -1.47 -10.32 -6.75
N VAL A 189 -0.62 -11.10 -6.07
CA VAL A 189 0.20 -12.12 -6.74
C VAL A 189 -0.68 -13.16 -7.46
N MET A 190 -1.79 -13.59 -6.83
CA MET A 190 -2.74 -14.51 -7.46
C MET A 190 -3.34 -13.92 -8.73
N SER A 191 -3.75 -12.65 -8.71
CA SER A 191 -4.29 -11.99 -9.91
C SER A 191 -3.27 -11.96 -11.05
N LEU A 192 -1.98 -11.70 -10.76
CA LEU A 192 -0.92 -11.73 -11.77
C LEU A 192 -0.66 -13.14 -12.32
N VAL A 193 -0.83 -14.18 -11.48
CA VAL A 193 -0.68 -15.57 -11.91
C VAL A 193 -1.88 -16.07 -12.71
N ALA A 194 -3.09 -15.62 -12.39
CA ALA A 194 -4.33 -16.14 -12.95
C ALA A 194 -4.90 -15.29 -14.09
N MET A 195 -4.37 -14.09 -14.34
CA MET A 195 -4.89 -13.20 -15.38
C MET A 195 -4.66 -13.74 -16.79
N GLU A 196 -5.60 -13.40 -17.67
CA GLU A 196 -5.45 -13.59 -19.12
C GLU A 196 -4.44 -12.59 -19.71
N PRO A 197 -3.89 -12.86 -20.91
CA PRO A 197 -3.05 -11.90 -21.62
C PRO A 197 -3.73 -10.53 -21.75
N PRO A 198 -3.09 -9.44 -21.30
CA PRO A 198 -3.73 -8.13 -21.30
C PRO A 198 -3.90 -7.61 -22.75
N VAL A 199 -5.15 -7.48 -23.22
CA VAL A 199 -5.45 -6.92 -24.57
C VAL A 199 -5.73 -5.41 -24.53
N LYS A 200 -6.15 -4.89 -23.37
CA LYS A 200 -6.22 -3.48 -22.93
C LYS A 200 -6.80 -3.50 -21.52
N VAL A 201 -6.19 -2.78 -20.58
CA VAL A 201 -6.58 -2.82 -19.16
C VAL A 201 -7.77 -1.88 -18.94
N THR A 202 -8.98 -2.42 -19.08
CA THR A 202 -10.20 -1.85 -18.49
C THR A 202 -11.11 -3.01 -18.09
N GLY A 203 -11.33 -3.21 -16.80
CA GLY A 203 -12.29 -4.20 -16.33
C GLY A 203 -12.28 -4.42 -14.83
N GLU A 204 -13.44 -4.18 -14.21
CA GLU A 204 -13.77 -4.58 -12.84
C GLU A 204 -13.91 -6.11 -12.78
N GLY A 205 -13.08 -6.76 -11.95
CA GLY A 205 -13.12 -8.19 -11.74
C GLY A 205 -14.04 -8.57 -10.58
N SER A 206 -14.94 -9.53 -10.83
CA SER A 206 -15.80 -10.15 -9.82
C SER A 206 -14.98 -10.98 -8.82
N ALA A 207 -15.19 -10.76 -7.52
CA ALA A 207 -14.56 -11.52 -6.45
C ALA A 207 -15.11 -12.96 -6.38
N ASN A 208 -14.21 -13.95 -6.29
CA ASN A 208 -14.57 -15.35 -6.01
C ASN A 208 -14.83 -15.55 -4.52
N TYR A 209 -15.81 -16.38 -4.19
CA TYR A 209 -16.13 -16.75 -2.81
C TYR A 209 -15.11 -17.75 -2.25
N ILE A 210 -14.69 -17.54 -1.01
CA ILE A 210 -13.78 -18.43 -0.29
C ILE A 210 -14.58 -19.59 0.31
N HIS A 211 -14.28 -20.83 -0.10
CA HIS A 211 -15.04 -22.00 0.36
C HIS A 211 -14.29 -22.87 1.39
N ASP A 212 -12.95 -22.95 1.32
CA ASP A 212 -12.15 -23.81 2.20
C ASP A 212 -11.03 -23.03 2.89
N CYS A 213 -11.10 -22.92 4.22
CA CYS A 213 -10.11 -22.20 5.02
C CYS A 213 -9.70 -22.97 6.29
N VAL A 214 -8.40 -22.97 6.58
CA VAL A 214 -7.83 -23.44 7.84
C VAL A 214 -7.14 -22.27 8.52
N LEU A 215 -7.51 -22.00 9.77
CA LEU A 215 -6.93 -20.94 10.60
C LEU A 215 -6.05 -21.53 11.70
N GLY A 216 -5.00 -20.80 12.06
CA GLY A 216 -4.14 -21.15 13.18
C GLY A 216 -3.64 -19.91 13.92
N GLN A 217 -3.28 -20.10 15.18
CA GLN A 217 -2.62 -19.10 16.02
C GLN A 217 -1.36 -19.75 16.59
N TYR A 218 -0.21 -19.08 16.53
CA TYR A 218 1.05 -19.66 16.98
C TYR A 218 1.11 -19.73 18.52
N LEU A 219 1.68 -20.81 19.03
CA LEU A 219 1.97 -21.01 20.45
C LEU A 219 3.46 -20.78 20.73
N ALA A 220 3.81 -20.78 22.01
CA ALA A 220 5.19 -20.70 22.45
C ALA A 220 6.03 -21.80 21.80
N ALA A 221 7.26 -21.46 21.41
CA ALA A 221 8.18 -22.43 20.86
C ALA A 221 8.61 -23.43 21.96
N PRO A 222 8.71 -24.75 21.66
CA PRO A 222 9.09 -25.75 22.67
C PRO A 222 10.45 -25.51 23.32
N ASP A 223 11.34 -24.75 22.67
CA ASP A 223 12.67 -24.39 23.16
C ASP A 223 12.70 -23.10 23.99
N GLY A 224 11.54 -22.46 24.20
CA GLY A 224 11.41 -21.20 24.94
C GLY A 224 11.97 -19.98 24.20
N SER A 225 12.39 -20.10 22.94
CA SER A 225 12.95 -18.98 22.16
C SER A 225 11.92 -17.93 21.77
N LYS A 226 10.62 -18.30 21.78
CA LYS A 226 9.49 -17.44 21.41
C LYS A 226 8.30 -17.72 22.33
N VAL A 227 7.64 -16.65 22.74
CA VAL A 227 6.41 -16.66 23.52
C VAL A 227 5.20 -16.94 22.62
N ALA A 228 4.08 -17.36 23.23
CA ALA A 228 2.82 -17.52 22.52
C ALA A 228 2.26 -16.17 22.06
N TYR A 229 1.31 -16.19 21.11
CA TYR A 229 0.69 -14.95 20.62
C TYR A 229 -0.05 -14.18 21.73
N THR A 230 -0.79 -14.89 22.58
CA THR A 230 -1.52 -14.33 23.73
C THR A 230 -0.63 -13.97 24.92
N GLU A 231 0.66 -14.28 24.87
CA GLU A 231 1.65 -13.86 25.89
C GLU A 231 2.29 -12.51 25.54
N ASP A 232 1.92 -11.88 24.41
CA ASP A 232 2.25 -10.49 24.11
C ASP A 232 1.34 -9.58 24.95
N ASP A 233 1.91 -8.75 25.83
CA ASP A 233 1.17 -7.84 26.74
C ASP A 233 0.19 -6.90 26.03
N THR A 234 0.33 -6.73 24.71
CA THR A 234 -0.56 -5.89 23.89
C THR A 234 -1.76 -6.64 23.31
N VAL A 235 -1.84 -7.96 23.50
CA VAL A 235 -2.88 -8.84 22.95
C VAL A 235 -3.82 -9.28 24.08
N PRO A 236 -5.16 -9.29 23.87
CA PRO A 236 -6.09 -9.87 24.84
C PRO A 236 -5.82 -11.37 25.08
N ASP A 237 -5.83 -11.81 26.34
CA ASP A 237 -5.59 -13.22 26.72
C ASP A 237 -6.55 -14.20 26.03
N ASP A 238 -7.75 -13.75 25.68
CA ASP A 238 -8.80 -14.53 25.02
C ASP A 238 -8.84 -14.33 23.50
N SER A 239 -7.81 -13.70 22.91
CA SER A 239 -7.76 -13.45 21.47
C SER A 239 -7.76 -14.74 20.66
N VAL A 240 -8.68 -14.82 19.72
CA VAL A 240 -8.77 -15.89 18.71
C VAL A 240 -8.23 -15.44 17.34
N THR A 241 -7.48 -14.33 17.29
CA THR A 241 -7.00 -13.77 16.04
C THR A 241 -6.06 -14.74 15.33
N PRO A 242 -6.31 -15.07 14.04
CA PRO A 242 -5.46 -15.98 13.30
C PRO A 242 -4.13 -15.31 12.92
N THR A 243 -3.03 -15.94 13.30
CA THR A 243 -1.67 -15.60 12.87
C THR A 243 -1.22 -16.45 11.67
N PHE A 244 -1.98 -17.48 11.34
CA PHE A 244 -1.78 -18.36 10.20
C PHE A 244 -3.13 -18.61 9.51
N ALA A 245 -3.10 -18.65 8.18
CA ALA A 245 -4.24 -19.10 7.40
C ALA A 245 -3.78 -19.83 6.14
N THR A 246 -4.52 -20.87 5.78
CA THR A 246 -4.48 -21.53 4.47
C THR A 246 -5.86 -21.43 3.85
N ILE A 247 -5.91 -21.04 2.58
CA ILE A 247 -7.15 -20.79 1.86
C ILE A 247 -7.04 -21.45 0.48
N VAL A 248 -8.11 -22.14 0.06
CA VAL A 248 -8.28 -22.61 -1.31
C VAL A 248 -9.31 -21.71 -2.00
N LEU A 249 -8.95 -21.22 -3.18
CA LEU A 249 -9.72 -20.31 -4.02
C LEU A 249 -10.01 -20.96 -5.38
#